data_AF-A0A502XUS4-F1
#
_entry.id   AF-A0A502XUS4-F1
#
_cell.length_a   1.000
_cell.length_b   1.000
_cell.length_c   1.000
_cell.angle_alpha   90.00
_cell.angle_beta   90.00
_cell.angle_gamma   90.00
#
_symmetry.space_group_name_H-M   'P 1'
#
loop_
_entity.id
_entity.type
_entity.pdbx_description
1 polymer ?
#
loop_
_entity_poly.entity_id
_entity_poly.type
_entity_poly.pdbx_seq_one_letter_code
_entity_poly.pdbx_strand_id
1 'polypeptide(L)' 'MRGRISLAVSPSDHRRLTALVIDRNSPQKNVWRAETVLLSADGVGTVEIMRRTGKSKTSGG' A
#
# COMPACT_ATOMS: atom_id res chain seq x y z
N MET A 1 -15.77 18.40 4.21
CA MET A 1 -14.75 17.58 4.91
C MET A 1 -14.91 16.15 4.44
N ARG A 2 -13.91 15.56 3.75
CA ARG A 2 -13.95 14.13 3.41
C ARG A 2 -13.60 13.36 4.68
N GLY A 3 -14.53 12.54 5.16
CA GLY A 3 -14.29 11.67 6.32
C GLY A 3 -13.03 10.86 6.09
N ARG A 4 -12.09 10.95 7.03
CA ARG A 4 -10.89 10.12 7.03
C ARG A 4 -11.40 8.68 7.18
N ILE A 5 -11.47 7.94 6.08
CA ILE A 5 -11.79 6.51 6.11
C ILE A 5 -10.62 5.87 6.85
N SER A 6 -10.77 5.67 8.15
CA SER A 6 -9.84 4.88 8.95
C SER A 6 -10.05 3.43 8.54
N LEU A 7 -9.27 2.97 7.56
CA LEU A 7 -9.29 1.58 7.16
C LEU A 7 -8.65 0.76 8.28
N ALA A 8 -9.48 0.22 9.17
CA ALA A 8 -9.04 -0.73 10.18
C ALA A 8 -8.68 -2.04 9.47
N VAL A 9 -7.40 -2.25 9.20
CA VAL A 9 -6.89 -3.50 8.63
C VAL A 9 -6.71 -4.49 9.78
N SER A 10 -7.41 -5.62 9.71
CA SER A 10 -7.24 -6.70 10.69
C SER A 10 -5.81 -7.24 10.66
N PRO A 11 -5.25 -7.73 11.78
CA PRO A 11 -3.92 -8.36 11.80
C PRO A 11 -3.77 -9.48 10.75
N SER A 12 -4.84 -10.20 10.45
CA SER A 12 -4.87 -11.25 9.42
C SER A 12 -4.68 -10.68 8.01
N ASP A 13 -5.35 -9.57 7.70
CA ASP A 13 -5.22 -8.89 6.42
C ASP A 13 -3.87 -8.20 6.29
N HIS A 14 -3.34 -7.62 7.37
CA HIS A 14 -2.00 -7.07 7.41
C HIS A 14 -0.95 -8.13 7.01
N ARG A 15 -1.05 -9.34 7.55
CA ARG A 15 -0.15 -10.46 7.20
C ARG A 15 -0.27 -10.86 5.72
N ARG A 16 -1.48 -10.91 5.17
CA ARG A 16 -1.71 -11.22 3.74
C ARG A 16 -1.15 -10.15 2.82
N LEU A 17 -1.37 -8.89 3.16
CA LEU A 17 -0.85 -7.75 2.39
C LEU A 17 0.68 -7.73 2.46
N THR A 18 1.26 -7.98 3.63
CA THR A 18 2.72 -8.10 3.79
C THR A 18 3.27 -9.26 2.95
N ALA A 19 2.59 -10.41 2.94
CA ALA A 19 2.96 -11.55 2.11
C ALA A 19 2.95 -11.22 0.61
N LEU A 20 1.98 -10.43 0.15
CA LEU A 20 1.93 -9.95 -1.24
C LEU A 20 3.08 -8.99 -1.58
N VAL A 21 3.56 -8.21 -0.61
CA VAL A 21 4.68 -7.26 -0.83
C VAL A 21 6.01 -7.99 -0.91
N ILE A 22 6.23 -9.02 -0.07
CA ILE A 22 7.47 -9.81 -0.08
C ILE A 22 7.50 -10.85 -1.20
N ASP A 23 6.34 -11.25 -1.72
CA ASP A 23 6.25 -12.23 -2.80
C ASP A 23 6.69 -11.62 -4.14
N ARG A 24 7.92 -11.94 -4.54
CA ARG A 24 8.52 -11.54 -5.82
C ARG A 24 7.79 -12.06 -7.07
N ASN A 25 6.90 -13.04 -6.93
CA ASN A 25 6.07 -13.53 -8.03
C ASN A 25 4.79 -12.71 -8.21
N SER A 26 4.44 -11.87 -7.23
CA SER A 26 3.23 -11.07 -7.29
C SER A 26 3.38 -9.95 -8.32
N PRO A 27 2.37 -9.74 -9.19
CA PRO A 27 2.39 -8.63 -10.13
C PRO A 27 2.59 -7.31 -9.40
N GLN A 28 3.44 -6.43 -9.96
CA GLN A 28 3.81 -5.15 -9.33
C GLN A 28 2.59 -4.26 -8.99
N LYS A 29 1.49 -4.41 -9.73
CA LYS A 29 0.19 -3.77 -9.45
C LYS A 29 -0.42 -4.23 -8.12
N ASN A 30 -0.30 -5.51 -7.78
CA ASN A 30 -0.82 -6.08 -6.55
C ASN A 30 0.05 -5.68 -5.36
N VAL A 31 1.39 -5.77 -5.53
CA VAL A 31 2.37 -5.28 -4.55
C VAL A 31 2.07 -3.82 -4.20
N TRP A 32 1.88 -2.96 -5.21
CA TRP A 32 1.61 -1.54 -5.00
C TRP A 32 0.29 -1.27 -4.25
N ARG A 33 -0.76 -2.02 -4.58
CA ARG A 33 -2.03 -1.93 -3.85
C ARG A 33 -1.86 -2.36 -2.40
N ALA A 34 -1.09 -3.42 -2.14
CA ALA A 34 -0.84 -3.91 -0.79
C ALA A 34 -0.04 -2.90 0.04
N GLU A 35 1.02 -2.32 -0.49
CA GLU A 35 1.80 -1.26 0.18
C GLU A 35 0.95 -0.03 0.50
N THR A 36 0.11 0.41 -0.44
CA THR A 36 -0.77 1.58 -0.24
C THR A 36 -1.76 1.34 0.90
N VAL A 37 -2.33 0.13 0.98
CA VAL A 37 -3.27 -0.25 2.03
C VAL A 37 -2.57 -0.34 3.39
N LEU A 38 -1.38 -0.95 3.45
CA LEU A 38 -0.58 -1.04 4.67
C LEU A 38 -0.22 0.35 5.22
N LEU A 39 0.31 1.23 4.36
CA LEU A 39 0.66 2.59 4.76
C LEU A 39 -0.57 3.41 5.18
N SER A 40 -1.71 3.22 4.50
CA SER A 40 -2.96 3.89 4.89
C SER A 40 -3.47 3.39 6.25
N ALA A 41 -3.29 2.11 6.57
CA ALA A 41 -3.63 1.52 7.86
C ALA A 41 -2.74 2.06 8.98
N ASP A 42 -1.46 2.32 8.69
CA ASP A 42 -0.51 2.98 9.60
C ASP A 42 -0.81 4.48 9.81
N GLY A 43 -1.88 5.01 9.22
CA GLY A 43 -2.24 6.43 9.31
C GLY A 43 -1.32 7.34 8.51
N VAL A 44 -0.50 6.79 7.62
CA VAL A 44 0.41 7.54 6.76
C VAL A 44 -0.40 8.31 5.72
N GLY A 45 -0.24 9.63 5.72
CA GLY A 45 -0.91 10.49 4.74
C GLY A 45 -0.45 10.19 3.31
N THR A 46 -1.32 10.45 2.33
CA THR A 46 -1.07 10.18 0.90
C THR A 46 0.26 10.73 0.38
N VAL A 47 0.71 11.87 0.90
CA VAL A 47 2.01 12.48 0.54
C VAL A 47 3.19 11.58 0.93
N GLU A 48 3.16 11.01 2.14
CA GLU A 48 4.21 10.12 2.63
C GLU A 48 4.12 8.74 1.96
N ILE A 49 2.92 8.29 1.57
CA ILE A 49 2.76 7.10 0.71
C ILE A 49 3.46 7.30 -0.64
N MET A 50 3.23 8.43 -1.32
CA MET A 50 3.89 8.75 -2.58
C MET A 50 5.42 8.88 -2.42
N ARG A 51 5.89 9.42 -1.29
CA ARG A 51 7.32 9.52 -0.97
C ARG A 51 7.96 8.14 -0.75
N ARG A 52 7.33 7.27 0.04
CA ARG A 52 7.85 5.95 0.40
C ARG A 52 7.80 4.95 -0.74
N THR A 53 6.74 4.99 -1.55
CA THR A 53 6.63 4.12 -2.73
C THR A 53 7.55 4.57 -3.87
N GLY A 54 8.08 5.79 -3.83
CA GLY A 54 9.06 6.33 -4.79
C GLY A 54 8.57 6.35 -6.25
N LYS A 55 7.29 6.04 -6.48
CA LYS A 55 6.70 5.87 -7.80
C LYS A 55 5.90 7.12 -8.15
N SER A 56 6.60 8.10 -8.72
CA SER A 56 5.99 8.85 -9.83
C SER A 56 5.53 7.83 -10.87
N LYS A 57 4.42 8.12 -11.56
CA LYS A 57 3.93 7.34 -12.70
C LYS A 57 5.03 7.28 -13.77
N THR A 58 5.95 6.34 -13.63
CA THR A 58 6.99 6.06 -14.62
C THR A 58 6.62 4.72 -15.23
N SER A 59 6.15 4.85 -16.46
CA SER A 59 5.90 3.84 -17.47
C SER A 59 6.75 2.59 -17.28
N GLY A 60 6.10 1.42 -17.30
CA GLY A 60 6.81 0.19 -17.65
C GLY A 60 7.33 0.34 -19.08
N GLY A 61 8.63 0.10 -19.25
CA GLY A 61 9.19 -0.36 -20.52
C GLY A 61 9.08 -1.87 -20.60
#